data_AF-A0A069DGQ1-F1
#
_entry.id   AF-A0A069DGQ1-F1
#
_cell.length_a   1.000
_cell.length_b   1.000
_cell.length_c   1.000
_cell.angle_alpha   90.00
_cell.angle_beta   90.00
_cell.angle_gamma   90.00
#
_symmetry.space_group_name_H-M   'P 1'
#
loop_
_entity.id
_entity.type
_entity.pdbx_description
1 polymer ?
#
loop_
_entity_poly.entity_id
_entity_poly.type
_entity_poly.pdbx_seq_one_letter_code
_entity_poly.pdbx_strand_id
1 'polypeptide(L)'
;MSIRRVSSKWKKTAVLLKDPQIAVYVPETRKYNQNNLEKMLNSHRTVYVKPEHGSHGKGIMRVEKPNSSSDETHSSNESEHVLHYEKTKKRTLPLQPCIKRYKSE
;
A
#
# COMPACT_ATOMS: atom_id res chain seq x y z
N MET A 1 5.04 22.72 -25.95
CA MET A 1 4.93 22.67 -24.47
C MET A 1 5.48 21.34 -23.97
N SER A 2 6.39 21.33 -23.00
CA SER A 2 6.89 20.08 -22.41
C SER A 2 5.93 19.61 -21.30
N ILE A 3 5.54 18.34 -21.34
CA ILE A 3 4.69 17.76 -20.30
C ILE A 3 5.55 17.41 -19.08
N ARG A 4 5.31 18.07 -17.94
CA ARG A 4 5.95 17.71 -16.67
C ARG A 4 5.22 16.54 -16.03
N ARG A 5 5.87 15.38 -15.99
CA ARG A 5 5.31 14.18 -15.34
C ARG A 5 5.66 14.18 -13.85
N VAL A 6 4.66 14.09 -12.99
CA VAL A 6 4.84 13.83 -11.57
C VAL A 6 5.06 12.32 -11.38
N SER A 7 6.22 11.91 -10.85
CA SER A 7 6.56 10.50 -10.64
C SER A 7 6.12 9.96 -9.28
N SER A 8 6.09 10.81 -8.25
CA SER A 8 5.72 10.45 -6.87
C SER A 8 4.22 10.18 -6.76
N LYS A 9 3.88 8.95 -6.35
CA LYS A 9 2.51 8.51 -6.06
C LYS A 9 1.90 9.33 -4.92
N TRP A 10 2.69 9.68 -3.90
CA TRP A 10 2.24 10.54 -2.81
C TRP A 10 1.87 11.94 -3.31
N LYS A 11 2.73 12.57 -4.12
CA LYS A 11 2.44 13.88 -4.71
C LYS A 11 1.17 13.87 -5.56
N LYS A 12 0.94 12.80 -6.34
CA LYS A 12 -0.32 12.64 -7.10
C LYS A 12 -1.53 12.61 -6.18
N THR A 13 -1.51 11.73 -5.17
CA THR A 13 -2.60 11.64 -4.19
C THR A 13 -2.83 12.97 -3.48
N ALA A 14 -1.76 13.64 -3.03
CA ALA A 14 -1.87 14.92 -2.33
C ALA A 14 -2.51 16.03 -3.16
N VAL A 15 -2.31 16.03 -4.49
CA VAL A 15 -2.98 16.97 -5.40
C VAL A 15 -4.45 16.60 -5.58
N LEU A 16 -4.77 15.32 -5.78
CA LEU A 16 -6.15 14.86 -5.95
C LEU A 16 -7.02 15.12 -4.70
N LEU A 17 -6.41 15.03 -3.51
CA LEU A 17 -7.10 15.31 -2.25
C LEU A 17 -7.43 16.80 -2.04
N LYS A 18 -6.87 17.72 -2.84
CA LYS A 18 -7.22 19.15 -2.76
C LYS A 18 -8.58 19.47 -3.35
N ASP A 19 -9.09 18.60 -4.21
CA ASP A 19 -10.41 18.74 -4.83
C ASP A 19 -11.42 17.88 -4.05
N PRO A 20 -12.39 18.48 -3.35
CA PRO A 20 -13.39 17.73 -2.57
C PRO A 20 -14.24 16.76 -3.41
N GLN A 21 -14.50 17.09 -4.69
CA GLN A 21 -15.29 16.23 -5.57
C GLN A 21 -14.51 14.98 -6.00
N ILE A 22 -13.18 15.08 -6.11
CA ILE A 22 -12.30 13.95 -6.46
C ILE A 22 -11.91 13.16 -5.22
N ALA A 23 -11.69 13.84 -4.09
CA ALA A 23 -11.18 13.25 -2.85
C ALA A 23 -12.04 12.07 -2.36
N VAL A 24 -13.36 12.11 -2.54
CA VAL A 24 -14.28 11.02 -2.16
C VAL A 24 -14.00 9.70 -2.91
N TYR A 25 -13.36 9.76 -4.07
CA TYR A 25 -12.96 8.60 -4.87
C TYR A 25 -11.51 8.17 -4.64
N VAL A 26 -10.70 9.00 -3.96
CA VAL A 26 -9.33 8.65 -3.60
C VAL A 26 -9.39 7.71 -2.40
N PRO A 27 -8.94 6.46 -2.51
CA PRO A 27 -9.02 5.55 -1.38
C PRO A 27 -7.97 5.92 -0.33
N GLU A 28 -8.20 5.48 0.90
CA GLU A 28 -7.31 5.73 2.02
C GLU A 28 -5.86 5.35 1.65
N THR A 29 -4.98 6.35 1.74
CA THR A 29 -3.57 6.22 1.37
C THR A 29 -2.73 6.84 2.49
N ARG A 30 -1.75 6.09 3.00
CA ARG A 30 -0.82 6.56 4.03
C ARG A 30 0.62 6.38 3.59
N LYS A 31 1.54 7.18 4.13
CA LYS A 31 2.98 6.87 4.01
C LYS A 31 3.29 5.61 4.80
N TYR A 32 4.17 4.77 4.26
CA TYR A 32 4.58 3.55 4.94
C TYR A 32 5.37 3.87 6.20
N ASN A 33 4.93 3.27 7.30
CA ASN A 33 5.68 2.97 8.51
C ASN A 33 4.91 1.86 9.22
N GLN A 34 5.55 1.20 10.19
CA GLN A 34 4.97 0.05 10.89
C GLN A 34 3.60 0.37 11.50
N ASN A 35 3.50 1.46 12.26
CA ASN A 35 2.27 1.90 12.91
C ASN A 35 1.12 2.18 11.91
N ASN A 36 1.43 2.76 10.74
CA ASN A 36 0.42 2.99 9.70
C ASN A 36 -0.01 1.69 9.02
N LEU A 37 0.90 0.74 8.84
CA LEU A 37 0.57 -0.58 8.31
C LEU A 37 -0.38 -1.31 9.24
N GLU A 38 -0.05 -1.38 10.53
CA GLU A 38 -0.89 -1.98 11.57
C GLU A 38 -2.26 -1.33 11.66
N LYS A 39 -2.32 0.01 11.70
CA LYS A 39 -3.59 0.76 11.70
C LYS A 39 -4.45 0.44 10.48
N MET A 40 -3.83 0.36 9.30
CA MET A 40 -4.56 0.03 8.09
C MET A 40 -4.99 -1.44 8.04
N LEU A 41 -4.19 -2.37 8.57
CA LEU A 41 -4.56 -3.79 8.67
C LEU A 41 -5.63 -4.07 9.74
N ASN A 42 -5.70 -3.23 10.77
CA ASN A 42 -6.78 -3.27 11.75
C ASN A 42 -8.11 -2.77 11.18
N SER A 43 -8.05 -1.81 10.25
CA SER A 43 -9.25 -1.24 9.61
C SER A 43 -9.66 -1.99 8.33
N HIS A 44 -8.70 -2.65 7.68
CA HIS A 44 -8.88 -3.30 6.38
C HIS A 44 -8.21 -4.68 6.39
N ARG A 45 -8.92 -5.71 5.95
CA ARG A 45 -8.39 -7.09 5.84
C ARG A 45 -7.12 -7.20 4.98
N THR A 46 -7.02 -6.37 3.94
CA THR A 46 -5.95 -6.41 2.95
C THR A 46 -5.54 -5.00 2.54
N VAL A 47 -4.24 -4.73 2.46
CA VAL A 47 -3.68 -3.44 2.03
C VAL A 47 -2.56 -3.64 1.01
N TYR A 48 -2.30 -2.63 0.17
CA TYR A 48 -1.23 -2.68 -0.83
C TYR A 48 -0.14 -1.69 -0.49
N VAL A 49 1.07 -2.17 -0.22
CA VAL A 49 2.28 -1.37 -0.07
C VAL A 49 2.94 -1.24 -1.44
N LYS A 50 3.21 -0.02 -1.88
CA LYS A 50 3.79 0.27 -3.20
C LYS A 50 4.92 1.31 -3.09
N PRO A 51 5.96 1.25 -3.94
CA PRO A 51 7.06 2.21 -3.89
C PRO A 51 6.58 3.63 -4.23
N GLU A 52 7.27 4.67 -3.76
CA GLU A 52 6.86 6.06 -3.97
C GLU A 52 6.80 6.42 -5.46
N HIS A 53 7.81 6.01 -6.21
CA HIS A 53 7.96 6.37 -7.62
C HIS A 53 7.24 5.36 -8.51
N GLY A 54 6.73 5.82 -9.66
CA GLY A 54 6.11 4.94 -10.65
C GLY A 54 7.03 3.77 -11.01
N SER A 55 6.56 2.55 -10.79
CA SER A 55 7.35 1.32 -10.93
C SER A 55 6.75 0.32 -11.91
N HIS A 56 5.68 0.69 -12.62
CA HIS A 56 4.95 -0.21 -13.55
C HIS A 56 4.56 -1.55 -12.90
N GLY A 57 4.06 -1.53 -11.67
CA GLY A 57 3.67 -2.73 -10.92
C GLY A 57 4.81 -3.40 -10.14
N LYS A 58 6.07 -2.98 -10.34
CA LYS A 58 7.22 -3.57 -9.65
C LYS A 58 7.25 -3.18 -8.18
N GLY A 59 7.46 -4.17 -7.31
CA GLY A 59 7.63 -3.96 -5.87
C GLY A 59 6.34 -3.61 -5.12
N ILE A 60 5.18 -3.93 -5.69
CA ILE A 60 3.92 -3.90 -4.96
C ILE A 60 3.85 -5.14 -4.07
N MET A 61 3.50 -4.93 -2.81
CA MET A 61 3.26 -5.97 -1.82
C MET A 61 1.82 -5.88 -1.35
N ARG A 62 1.09 -6.98 -1.45
CA ARG A 62 -0.24 -7.12 -0.88
C ARG A 62 -0.07 -7.76 0.50
N VAL A 63 -0.57 -7.08 1.53
CA VAL A 63 -0.44 -7.50 2.92
C VAL A 63 -1.82 -7.85 3.44
N GLU A 64 -1.95 -9.04 4.02
CA GLU A 64 -3.21 -9.53 4.57
C GLU A 64 -3.09 -9.84 6.05
N LYS A 65 -4.17 -9.57 6.77
CA LYS A 65 -4.36 -10.11 8.11
C LYS A 65 -4.83 -11.58 7.99
N PRO A 66 -4.13 -12.56 8.58
CA PRO A 66 -4.52 -13.96 8.53
C PRO A 66 -5.90 -14.18 9.16
N ASN A 67 -6.63 -15.17 8.64
CA ASN A 67 -7.90 -15.57 9.23
C ASN A 67 -7.61 -16.30 10.54
N SER A 68 -8.33 -15.95 11.60
CA SER A 68 -8.25 -16.61 12.91
C SER A 68 -8.92 -18.01 12.93
N SER A 69 -8.90 -18.75 11.82
CA SER A 69 -9.69 -19.97 11.65
C SER A 69 -8.92 -21.06 10.89
N SER A 70 -7.77 -21.48 11.41
CA SER A 70 -7.26 -22.86 11.34
C SER A 70 -5.85 -22.90 11.92
N ASP A 71 -5.66 -23.82 12.86
CA ASP A 71 -4.45 -24.18 13.61
C ASP A 71 -3.12 -24.02 12.85
N GLU A 72 -2.14 -23.36 13.47
CA GLU A 72 -0.97 -24.03 14.08
C GLU A 72 -0.19 -23.06 14.98
N THR A 73 0.36 -23.68 16.02
CA THR A 73 1.15 -23.20 17.15
C THR A 73 2.46 -22.53 16.73
N HIS A 74 2.78 -21.34 17.26
CA HIS A 74 3.93 -21.09 18.15
C HIS A 74 4.07 -19.59 18.49
N SER A 75 4.28 -19.35 19.78
CA SER A 75 4.36 -18.06 20.46
C SER A 75 5.57 -17.20 20.08
N SER A 76 5.32 -15.97 19.63
CA SER A 76 5.97 -14.75 20.11
C SER A 76 5.18 -13.52 19.65
N ASN A 77 5.18 -12.43 20.41
CA ASN A 77 4.42 -11.19 20.17
C ASN A 77 4.83 -10.50 18.85
N GLU A 78 4.42 -11.05 17.72
CA GLU A 78 4.68 -10.50 16.40
C GLU A 78 3.39 -10.69 15.61
N SER A 79 2.75 -9.60 15.23
CA SER A 79 1.50 -9.64 14.48
C SER A 79 1.77 -10.35 13.16
N GLU A 80 1.46 -11.64 13.07
CA GLU A 80 1.67 -12.41 11.86
C GLU A 80 0.86 -11.76 10.73
N HIS A 81 1.55 -11.31 9.69
CA HIS A 81 0.97 -10.71 8.50
C HIS A 81 1.44 -11.51 7.29
N VAL A 82 0.50 -11.88 6.43
CA VAL A 82 0.85 -12.60 5.21
C VAL A 82 1.26 -11.58 4.15
N LEU A 83 2.53 -11.61 3.76
CA LEU A 83 3.09 -10.77 2.70
C LEU A 83 3.04 -11.50 1.36
N HIS A 84 2.11 -11.11 0.49
CA HIS A 84 2.08 -11.54 -0.90
C HIS A 84 2.86 -10.54 -1.75
N TYR A 85 3.96 -11.00 -2.34
CA TYR A 85 4.76 -10.19 -3.25
C TYR A 85 4.24 -10.32 -4.69
N GLU A 86 3.85 -9.22 -5.32
CA GLU A 86 3.56 -9.20 -6.76
C GLU A 86 4.85 -8.92 -7.56
N LYS A 87 5.41 -9.98 -8.17
CA LYS A 87 6.63 -9.91 -8.99
C LYS A 87 6.28 -9.66 -10.45
N THR A 88 6.32 -8.40 -10.89
CA THR A 88 6.44 -8.08 -12.33
C THR A 88 7.88 -7.68 -12.66
N LYS A 89 8.41 -8.19 -13.78
CA LYS A 89 9.85 -8.35 -14.09
C LYS A 89 10.74 -7.09 -13.96
N LYS A 90 11.90 -7.29 -13.29
CA LYS A 90 13.17 -6.52 -13.23
C LYS A 90 13.31 -5.34 -12.23
N ARG A 91 14.12 -5.63 -11.19
CA ARG A 91 15.14 -4.85 -10.44
C ARG A 91 15.03 -3.31 -10.47
N THR A 92 14.71 -2.74 -9.30
CA THR A 92 15.49 -1.77 -8.47
C THR A 92 14.50 -1.17 -7.45
N LEU A 93 14.81 -1.21 -6.15
CA LEU A 93 14.00 -0.55 -5.10
C LEU A 93 14.59 0.84 -4.82
N PRO A 94 13.85 1.94 -5.10
CA PRO A 94 14.13 3.19 -4.41
C PRO A 94 12.89 3.80 -3.75
N LEU A 95 13.11 4.27 -2.51
CA LEU A 95 12.39 5.29 -1.75
C LEU A 95 10.97 4.99 -1.22
N GLN A 96 10.71 5.63 -0.07
CA GLN A 96 9.64 5.40 0.92
C GLN A 96 8.33 4.84 0.36
N PRO A 97 7.91 3.62 0.74
CA PRO A 97 6.66 3.07 0.24
C PRO A 97 5.45 3.87 0.73
N CYS A 98 4.32 3.70 0.05
CA CYS A 98 3.01 4.17 0.51
C CYS A 98 2.05 2.99 0.54
N ILE A 99 1.14 3.00 1.51
CA ILE A 99 0.12 1.98 1.71
C ILE A 99 -1.18 2.51 1.10
N LYS A 100 -1.83 1.74 0.23
CA LYS A 100 -3.09 2.09 -0.41
C LYS A 100 -4.08 0.94 -0.27
N ARG A 101 -5.32 1.25 0.12
CA ARG A 101 -6.44 0.32 -0.01
C ARG A 101 -7.03 0.46 -1.42
N TYR A 102 -7.32 -0.64 -2.09
CA TYR A 102 -8.25 -0.63 -3.22
C TYR A 102 -9.60 -1.10 -2.68
N LYS A 103 -10.68 -0.38 -3.00
CA LYS A 103 -12.03 -0.91 -2.76
C LYS A 103 -12.12 -2.20 -3.58
N SER A 104 -12.32 -3.33 -2.90
CA SER A 104 -12.74 -4.56 -3.58
C SER A 104 -14.11 -4.29 -4.19
N GLU A 105 -14.29 -4.70 -5.45
CA GLU A 105 -15.58 -4.71 -6.14
C GLU A 105 -16.64 -5.47 -5.33
#